data_AF-A0AA87CD29-F1
#
_entry.id   AF-A0AA87CD29-F1
#
_cell.length_a   1.000
_cell.length_b   1.000
_cell.length_c   1.000
_cell.angle_alpha   90.00
_cell.angle_beta   90.00
_cell.angle_gamma   90.00
#
_symmetry.space_group_name_H-M   'P 1'
#
loop_
_entity.id
_entity.type
_entity.pdbx_description
1 polymer ?
#
loop_
_entity_poly.entity_id
_entity_poly.type
_entity_poly.pdbx_seq_one_letter_code
_entity_poly.pdbx_strand_id
1 'polypeptide(L)' 'MKKYIIEHLANKSSTLSIAFINGKSHTFCTVVDEIPESPNLIELKLSDEQYVVLVNIDQVCYINHRS' A
#
# COMPACT_ATOMS: atom_id res chain seq x y z
N MET A 1 1.66 -10.82 0.74
CA MET A 1 1.05 -9.55 0.30
C MET A 1 1.98 -8.35 0.49
N LYS A 2 2.54 -8.10 1.70
CA LYS A 2 3.49 -7.00 1.96
C LYS A 2 4.64 -6.90 0.95
N LYS A 3 5.37 -8.01 0.71
CA LYS A 3 6.45 -8.06 -0.29
C LYS A 3 6.01 -7.62 -1.70
N TYR A 4 4.82 -8.07 -2.14
CA TYR A 4 4.27 -7.67 -3.44
C TYR A 4 3.99 -6.16 -3.51
N ILE A 5 3.42 -5.58 -2.46
CA ILE A 5 3.18 -4.13 -2.37
C ILE A 5 4.53 -3.38 -2.48
N ILE A 6 5.55 -3.84 -1.76
CA ILE A 6 6.88 -3.22 -1.75
C ILE A 6 7.52 -3.27 -3.13
N GLU A 7 7.58 -4.45 -3.74
CA GLU A 7 8.20 -4.63 -5.06
C GLU A 7 7.47 -3.84 -6.14
N HIS A 8 6.14 -3.77 -6.08
CA HIS A 8 5.35 -3.05 -7.08
C HIS A 8 5.51 -1.52 -6.96
N LEU A 9 5.51 -1.00 -5.73
CA LEU A 9 5.67 0.44 -5.48
C LEU A 9 7.13 0.91 -5.47
N ALA A 10 8.10 -0.01 -5.54
CA ALA A 10 9.50 0.35 -5.78
C ALA A 10 9.72 0.94 -7.17
N ASN A 11 8.83 0.62 -8.13
CA ASN A 11 8.81 1.26 -9.44
C ASN A 11 8.08 2.60 -9.37
N LYS A 12 8.82 3.71 -9.50
CA LYS A 12 8.32 5.08 -9.28
C LYS A 12 7.15 5.52 -10.18
N SER A 13 6.89 4.82 -11.29
CA SER A 13 5.75 5.09 -12.17
C SER A 13 4.50 4.27 -11.85
N SER A 14 4.58 3.33 -10.90
CA SER A 14 3.49 2.40 -10.58
C SER A 14 2.63 2.95 -9.45
N THR A 15 1.31 2.72 -9.55
CA THR A 15 0.39 2.94 -8.45
C THR A 15 -0.34 1.65 -8.13
N LEU A 16 -0.79 1.53 -6.89
CA LEU A 16 -1.43 0.33 -6.39
C LEU A 16 -2.70 0.71 -5.65
N SER A 17 -3.86 0.28 -6.15
CA SER A 17 -5.13 0.48 -5.45
C SER A 17 -5.39 -0.68 -4.49
N ILE A 18 -5.54 -0.39 -3.21
CA ILE A 18 -5.80 -1.37 -2.16
C ILE A 18 -7.22 -1.15 -1.64
N ALA A 19 -8.04 -2.20 -1.71
CA ALA A 19 -9.35 -2.26 -1.09
C ALA A 19 -9.26 -2.94 0.28
N PHE A 20 -9.85 -2.33 1.29
CA PHE A 20 -9.85 -2.79 2.67
C PHE A 20 -11.16 -3.49 3.04
N ILE A 21 -11.13 -4.32 4.09
CA ILE A 21 -12.29 -5.07 4.59
C ILE A 21 -13.46 -4.14 4.98
N ASN A 22 -13.17 -2.91 5.39
CA ASN A 22 -14.18 -1.90 5.71
C ASN A 22 -14.86 -1.26 4.47
N GLY A 23 -14.57 -1.76 3.27
CA GLY A 23 -15.13 -1.27 2.01
C GLY A 23 -14.47 -0.01 1.45
N LYS A 24 -13.49 0.57 2.13
CA LYS A 24 -12.71 1.70 1.59
C LYS A 24 -11.66 1.21 0.61
N SER A 25 -11.33 2.04 -0.37
CA SER A 25 -10.24 1.80 -1.31
C SER A 25 -9.37 3.04 -1.42
N HIS A 26 -8.06 2.84 -1.44
CA HIS A 26 -7.07 3.90 -1.56
C HIS A 26 -6.02 3.52 -2.59
N THR A 27 -5.50 4.51 -3.31
CA THR A 27 -4.41 4.30 -4.28
C THR A 27 -3.13 4.85 -3.70
N PHE A 28 -2.07 4.04 -3.76
CA PHE A 28 -0.76 4.34 -3.21
C PHE A 28 0.26 4.43 -4.33
N CYS A 29 1.26 5.30 -4.14
CA CYS A 29 2.29 5.55 -5.16
C CYS A 29 3.71 5.24 -4.68
N THR A 30 3.93 5.03 -3.37
CA THR A 30 5.29 4.84 -2.82
C THR A 30 5.23 4.11 -1.48
N VAL A 31 6.21 3.24 -1.23
CA VAL A 31 6.53 2.77 0.13
C VAL A 31 7.38 3.81 0.82
N VAL A 32 6.93 4.28 1.97
CA VAL A 32 7.68 5.24 2.79
C VAL A 32 8.63 4.51 3.72
N ASP A 33 8.13 3.51 4.44
CA ASP A 33 8.93 2.70 5.35
C ASP A 33 8.39 1.27 5.48
N GLU A 34 9.31 0.34 5.70
CA GLU A 34 9.01 -1.03 6.09
C GLU A 34 9.27 -1.17 7.59
N ILE A 35 8.22 -1.53 8.34
CA ILE A 35 8.36 -1.76 9.79
C ILE A 35 8.83 -3.22 10.00
N PRO A 36 10.10 -3.48 10.37
CA PRO A 36 10.64 -4.84 10.39
C PRO A 36 10.07 -5.67 11.52
N GLU A 37 9.77 -5.03 12.65
CA GLU A 37 9.20 -5.67 13.84
C GLU A 37 7.72 -6.08 13.65
N SER A 38 7.07 -5.63 12.57
CA SER A 38 5.68 -5.91 12.28
C SER A 38 5.50 -6.41 10.85
N PRO A 39 5.37 -7.74 10.64
CA PRO A 39 5.26 -8.32 9.30
C PRO A 39 4.01 -7.86 8.56
N ASN A 40 3.02 -7.34 9.28
CA ASN A 40 1.73 -6.93 8.72
C ASN A 40 1.55 -5.42 8.58
N LEU A 41 2.54 -4.62 9.00
CA LEU A 41 2.49 -3.16 8.90
C LEU A 41 3.46 -2.64 7.84
N ILE A 42 3.04 -1.61 7.11
CA ILE A 42 3.84 -0.89 6.12
C ILE A 42 3.37 0.55 6.03
N GLU A 43 4.29 1.50 5.91
CA GLU A 43 3.93 2.90 5.66
C GLU A 43 3.90 3.19 4.17
N LEU A 44 2.77 3.68 3.68
CA LEU A 44 2.55 3.99 2.27
C LEU A 44 2.13 5.44 2.10
N LYS A 45 2.50 6.01 0.95
CA LYS A 45 2.05 7.34 0.52
C LYS A 45 0.86 7.22 -0.42
N LEU A 46 -0.20 7.99 -0.15
CA LEU A 46 -1.37 8.10 -1.04
C LEU A 46 -0.97 8.76 -2.37
N SER A 47 -1.62 8.38 -3.47
CA SER A 47 -1.32 8.93 -4.80
C SER A 47 -1.97 10.28 -5.05
N ASP A 48 -3.15 10.48 -4.49
CA ASP A 48 -4.01 11.66 -4.63
C ASP A 48 -3.75 12.73 -3.55
N GLU A 49 -3.03 12.37 -2.49
CA GLU A 49 -2.77 13.24 -1.35
C GLU A 49 -1.30 13.21 -0.92
N GLN A 50 -0.86 14.21 -0.16
CA GLN A 50 0.50 14.21 0.43
C GLN A 50 0.60 13.41 1.74
N TYR A 51 -0.46 12.71 2.14
CA TYR A 51 -0.46 11.97 3.39
C TYR A 51 0.28 10.63 3.28
N VAL A 52 1.01 10.33 4.33
CA VAL A 52 1.59 9.02 4.62
C VAL A 52 0.67 8.34 5.61
N VAL A 53 0.34 7.08 5.35
CA VAL A 53 -0.54 6.29 6.21
C VAL A 53 0.10 4.95 6.54
N LEU A 54 -0.12 4.53 7.78
CA LEU A 54 0.23 3.19 8.25
C LEU A 54 -0.84 2.20 7.79
N VAL A 55 -0.45 1.25 6.95
CA VAL A 55 -1.33 0.23 6.38
C VAL A 55 -1.11 -1.09 7.10
N ASN A 56 -2.19 -1.64 7.66
CA ASN A 56 -2.22 -3.03 8.13
C ASN A 56 -2.68 -3.94 6.99
N ILE A 57 -1.78 -4.78 6.48
CA ILE A 57 -2.05 -5.68 5.36
C ILE A 57 -3.04 -6.80 5.70
N ASP A 58 -3.27 -7.10 6.98
CA ASP A 58 -4.31 -8.07 7.39
C ASP A 58 -5.73 -7.53 7.14
N GLN A 59 -5.86 -6.21 6.95
CA GLN A 59 -7.14 -5.56 6.65
C GLN A 59 -7.38 -5.39 5.15
N VAL A 60 -6.50 -5.93 4.30
CA VAL A 60 -6.61 -5.84 2.85
C VAL A 60 -7.50 -6.96 2.33
N CYS A 61 -8.52 -6.57 1.58
CA CYS A 61 -9.42 -7.48 0.90
C CYS A 61 -8.89 -7.84 -0.50
N TYR A 62 -8.48 -6.83 -1.28
CA TYR A 62 -8.03 -7.02 -2.66
C TYR A 62 -7.05 -5.91 -3.06
N ILE A 63 -6.17 -6.22 -4.02
CA ILE A 63 -5.23 -5.28 -4.61
C ILE A 63 -5.46 -5.24 -6.12
N ASN A 64 -5.70 -4.04 -6.66
CA ASN A 64 -5.79 -3.79 -8.09
C ASN A 64 -4.54 -3.08 -8.59
N HIS A 65 -3.97 -3.57 -9.68
CA HIS A 65 -2.93 -2.88 -10.44
C HIS A 65 -3.56 -2.43 -11.76
N ARG A 66 -3.52 -1.13 -12.05
CA ARG A 66 -3.78 -0.63 -13.41
C ARG A 66 -2.43 -0.32 -14.04
N SER A 67 -2.11 -1.03 -15.11
CA SER A 67 -0.89 -0.85 -15.92
C SER A 67 -0.95 0.45 -16.71
#